data_AF-A0AAV5C4W1-F1
#
_entry.id   AF-A0AAV5C4W1-F1
#
_cell.length_a   1.000
_cell.length_b   1.000
_cell.length_c   1.000
_cell.angle_alpha   90.00
_cell.angle_beta   90.00
_cell.angle_gamma   90.00
#
_symmetry.space_group_name_H-M   'P 1'
#
loop_
_entity.id
_entity.type
_entity.pdbx_description
1 polymer ?
#
loop_
_entity_poly.entity_id
_entity_poly.type
_entity_poly.pdbx_seq_one_letter_code
_entity_poly.pdbx_strand_id
1 'polypeptide(L)'
;MSPKVFSSTVLEADFGDEDHNSDNVLQELWPLGEIDPKKARFPCCIVWTPLPVVSWLAPYIGHVGICQEDGAVLDFAGSNLVSVNNFAYGSVARYIQLDRKKVYMIPKIFFQPFVLQKPSYMVVRHIFIKSFQVEEFFLIILLFSHGQCCFPANLSAHVCKRSYNHTEVGTAISWDDALQSGLRHFQHKFYNLFTCNCHSFVSNCLNRLAYDGSVEWNVLNIAVLVWLHGQWVDKMSVVRSFFPFLTVTCIGILMAGWSFLIGMAAFSSLLIGWFVLTVCCFKGVVC
;
A
#
# COMPACT_ATOMS: atom_id res chain seq x y z
N MET A 1 29.94 -74.08 19.92
CA MET A 1 29.55 -73.26 21.09
C MET A 1 28.72 -72.09 20.56
N SER A 2 27.50 -71.90 21.05
CA SER A 2 26.58 -70.83 20.61
C SER A 2 26.82 -69.53 21.42
N PRO A 3 26.09 -68.40 21.21
CA PRO A 3 26.71 -67.07 21.16
C PRO A 3 26.54 -66.26 22.46
N LYS A 4 27.03 -65.01 22.47
CA LYS A 4 26.66 -63.98 23.47
C LYS A 4 26.30 -62.64 22.84
N VAL A 5 25.27 -62.04 23.44
CA VAL A 5 24.57 -60.76 23.17
C VAL A 5 24.44 -60.09 24.56
N PHE A 6 24.40 -58.78 24.79
CA PHE A 6 24.04 -57.60 23.98
C PHE A 6 25.30 -56.70 23.77
N SER A 7 25.34 -55.35 23.71
CA SER A 7 24.37 -54.28 24.00
C SER A 7 24.60 -53.03 23.16
N SER A 8 23.51 -52.33 22.83
CA SER A 8 23.51 -50.99 22.24
C SER A 8 24.06 -49.92 23.19
N THR A 9 24.72 -48.90 22.64
CA THR A 9 24.84 -47.59 23.28
C THR A 9 24.76 -46.51 22.22
N VAL A 10 24.00 -45.45 22.53
CA VAL A 10 23.67 -44.35 21.62
C VAL A 10 24.90 -43.45 21.43
N LEU A 11 25.16 -43.01 20.20
CA LEU A 11 26.08 -41.90 19.94
C LEU A 11 25.29 -40.59 19.99
N GLU A 12 25.22 -39.98 21.18
CA GLU A 12 24.79 -38.60 21.39
C GLU A 12 26.03 -37.69 21.44
N ALA A 13 26.22 -36.89 20.39
CA ALA A 13 27.02 -35.66 20.29
C ALA A 13 27.02 -35.21 18.82
N ASP A 14 26.93 -33.94 18.45
CA ASP A 14 26.57 -32.72 19.17
C ASP A 14 26.18 -31.72 18.07
N PHE A 15 24.90 -31.37 17.94
CA PHE A 15 24.42 -30.43 16.92
C PHE A 15 24.10 -29.10 17.60
N GLY A 16 25.09 -28.21 17.61
CA GLY A 16 24.96 -26.88 18.19
C GLY A 16 23.88 -26.04 17.52
N ASP A 17 23.28 -25.14 18.31
CA ASP A 17 22.20 -24.26 17.89
C ASP A 17 22.67 -23.24 16.83
N GLU A 18 22.36 -23.47 15.56
CA GLU A 18 22.46 -22.43 14.50
C GLU A 18 21.17 -21.61 14.41
N ASP A 19 21.02 -20.65 15.32
CA ASP A 19 19.89 -19.70 15.40
C ASP A 19 19.99 -18.59 14.33
N HIS A 20 20.18 -18.98 13.06
CA HIS A 20 20.48 -18.08 11.93
C HIS A 20 19.63 -18.38 10.68
N ASN A 21 18.31 -18.10 10.73
CA ASN A 21 17.48 -18.20 9.51
C ASN A 21 16.37 -17.14 9.32
N SER A 22 16.34 -16.05 10.11
CA SER A 22 15.54 -14.86 9.78
C SER A 22 16.21 -13.98 8.72
N ASP A 23 17.53 -13.94 8.71
CA ASP A 23 18.29 -12.89 8.03
C ASP A 23 18.59 -13.23 6.57
N ASN A 24 18.69 -14.53 6.24
CA ASN A 24 19.02 -15.01 4.90
C ASN A 24 17.94 -14.70 3.86
N VAL A 25 16.65 -14.70 4.23
CA VAL A 25 15.54 -14.38 3.31
C VAL A 25 15.52 -12.89 2.93
N LEU A 26 15.97 -12.01 3.85
CA LEU A 26 16.10 -10.58 3.59
C LEU A 26 17.34 -10.24 2.75
N GLN A 27 18.29 -11.18 2.62
CA GLN A 27 19.54 -11.04 1.87
C GLN A 27 19.35 -11.25 0.35
N GLU A 28 18.25 -11.87 -0.10
CA GLU A 28 17.95 -12.11 -1.53
C GLU A 28 17.32 -10.93 -2.27
N LEU A 29 16.96 -9.84 -1.58
CA LEU A 29 16.40 -8.64 -2.22
C LEU A 29 17.50 -7.87 -2.97
N TRP A 30 17.60 -8.08 -4.30
CA TRP A 30 18.51 -7.33 -5.17
C TRP A 30 18.34 -5.81 -4.99
N PRO A 31 19.41 -4.99 -5.10
CA PRO A 31 19.28 -3.55 -4.94
C PRO A 31 18.29 -2.97 -5.96
N LEU A 32 17.38 -2.11 -5.48
CA LEU A 32 16.49 -1.35 -6.38
C LEU A 32 17.31 -0.35 -7.19
N GLY A 33 16.83 -0.05 -8.40
CA GLY A 33 17.37 1.07 -9.18
C GLY A 33 17.17 2.40 -8.45
N GLU A 34 18.01 3.38 -8.76
CA GLU A 34 17.80 4.75 -8.29
C GLU A 34 16.51 5.34 -8.87
N ILE A 35 15.86 6.22 -8.09
CA ILE A 35 14.70 6.96 -8.57
C ILE A 35 15.17 8.01 -9.59
N ASP A 36 14.67 7.92 -10.81
CA ASP A 36 14.96 8.85 -11.91
C ASP A 36 13.66 9.53 -12.38
N PRO A 37 13.32 10.70 -11.82
CA PRO A 37 12.12 11.42 -12.21
C PRO A 37 12.14 11.91 -13.66
N LYS A 38 13.33 12.06 -14.29
CA LYS A 38 13.45 12.50 -15.69
C LYS A 38 13.04 11.39 -16.66
N LYS A 39 13.31 10.13 -16.29
CA LYS A 39 12.83 8.93 -17.01
C LYS A 39 11.49 8.40 -16.51
N ALA A 40 10.85 9.10 -15.56
CA ALA A 40 9.65 8.68 -14.84
C ALA A 40 9.78 7.28 -14.21
N ARG A 41 10.95 6.95 -13.65
CA ARG A 41 11.22 5.66 -12.99
C ARG A 41 11.27 5.80 -11.48
N PHE A 42 10.37 5.09 -10.80
CA PHE A 42 10.18 5.16 -9.35
C PHE A 42 10.07 3.73 -8.75
N PRO A 43 11.19 2.97 -8.62
CA PRO A 43 11.16 1.57 -8.17
C PRO A 43 10.42 1.36 -6.85
N CYS A 44 9.44 0.43 -6.85
CA CYS A 44 8.56 0.10 -5.73
C CYS A 44 7.84 1.30 -5.07
N CYS A 45 7.52 2.34 -5.85
CA CYS A 45 6.86 3.52 -5.33
C CYS A 45 5.34 3.53 -5.55
N ILE A 46 4.60 4.15 -4.63
CA ILE A 46 3.31 4.79 -4.96
C ILE A 46 3.63 6.19 -5.49
N VAL A 47 3.00 6.58 -6.59
CA VAL A 47 3.17 7.89 -7.24
C VAL A 47 1.85 8.65 -7.29
N TRP A 48 1.90 9.99 -7.28
CA TRP A 48 0.73 10.86 -7.28
C TRP A 48 0.92 12.10 -8.14
N THR A 49 -0.14 12.55 -8.81
CA THR A 49 -0.23 13.83 -9.54
C THR A 49 -1.57 14.52 -9.24
N PRO A 50 -1.64 15.86 -9.16
CA PRO A 50 -2.90 16.58 -9.02
C PRO A 50 -3.87 16.24 -10.17
N LEU A 51 -5.13 15.94 -9.86
CA LEU A 51 -6.15 15.62 -10.85
C LEU A 51 -6.74 16.93 -11.43
N PRO A 52 -6.67 17.19 -12.75
CA PRO A 52 -7.14 18.43 -13.36
C PRO A 52 -8.58 18.79 -12.99
N VAL A 53 -8.84 20.09 -12.84
CA VAL A 53 -10.12 20.69 -12.39
C VAL A 53 -10.47 20.34 -10.94
N VAL A 54 -10.48 19.07 -10.55
CA VAL A 54 -10.84 18.62 -9.19
C VAL A 54 -9.83 19.15 -8.15
N SER A 55 -8.53 19.04 -8.43
CA SER A 55 -7.48 19.55 -7.55
C SER A 55 -7.44 21.08 -7.46
N TRP A 56 -8.16 21.79 -8.34
CA TRP A 56 -8.28 23.25 -8.30
C TRP A 56 -9.31 23.73 -7.26
N LEU A 57 -10.16 22.82 -6.77
CA LEU A 57 -11.10 23.05 -5.67
C LEU A 57 -10.66 22.35 -4.38
N ALA A 58 -9.95 21.22 -4.49
CA ALA A 58 -9.47 20.43 -3.36
C ALA A 58 -8.04 19.89 -3.66
N PRO A 59 -6.97 20.61 -3.29
CA PRO A 59 -5.60 20.38 -3.79
C PRO A 59 -4.93 19.10 -3.26
N TYR A 60 -5.56 18.44 -2.28
CA TYR A 60 -5.17 17.13 -1.77
C TYR A 60 -5.73 15.96 -2.60
N ILE A 61 -6.73 16.21 -3.47
CA ILE A 61 -7.26 15.22 -4.39
C ILE A 61 -6.35 15.14 -5.61
N GLY A 62 -5.97 13.92 -5.96
CA GLY A 62 -5.22 13.65 -7.17
C GLY A 62 -5.37 12.22 -7.65
N HIS A 63 -4.55 11.87 -8.63
CA HIS A 63 -4.49 10.57 -9.25
C HIS A 63 -3.27 9.80 -8.73
N VAL A 64 -3.41 8.49 -8.49
CA VAL A 64 -2.35 7.63 -7.95
C VAL A 64 -1.99 6.49 -8.91
N GLY A 65 -0.74 6.05 -8.86
CA GLY A 65 -0.26 4.83 -9.51
C GLY A 65 0.67 4.06 -8.57
N ILE A 66 0.96 2.80 -8.91
CA ILE A 66 1.92 1.96 -8.19
C ILE A 66 2.96 1.41 -9.16
N CYS A 67 4.21 1.36 -8.73
CA CYS A 67 5.34 1.09 -9.62
C CYS A 67 5.95 -0.30 -9.37
N GLN A 68 6.37 -0.93 -10.45
CA GLN A 68 7.11 -2.20 -10.47
C GLN A 68 8.54 -2.04 -9.91
N GLU A 69 9.27 -3.15 -9.76
CA GLU A 69 10.66 -3.13 -9.28
C GLU A 69 11.62 -2.45 -10.28
N ASP A 70 11.29 -2.43 -11.58
CA ASP A 70 11.99 -1.65 -12.61
C ASP A 70 11.60 -0.15 -12.62
N GLY A 71 10.72 0.27 -11.71
CA GLY A 71 10.19 1.62 -11.59
C GLY A 71 9.18 2.02 -12.67
N ALA A 72 8.70 1.10 -13.52
CA ALA A 72 7.60 1.37 -14.43
C ALA A 72 6.30 1.61 -13.65
N VAL A 73 5.64 2.73 -13.93
CA VAL A 73 4.34 3.08 -13.32
C VAL A 73 3.24 2.21 -13.93
N LEU A 74 2.42 1.58 -13.08
CA LEU A 74 1.13 1.01 -13.44
C LEU A 74 0.02 1.97 -13.00
N ASP A 75 -0.90 2.22 -13.91
CA ASP A 75 -1.91 3.26 -13.77
C ASP A 75 -3.28 2.80 -14.27
N PHE A 76 -4.28 2.79 -13.38
CA PHE A 76 -5.68 2.64 -13.74
C PHE A 76 -6.36 4.02 -13.83
N ALA A 77 -6.38 4.60 -15.03
CA ALA A 77 -6.97 5.91 -15.31
C ALA A 77 -8.21 5.87 -16.24
N GLY A 78 -8.56 4.70 -16.79
CA GLY A 78 -9.66 4.56 -17.76
C GLY A 78 -10.31 3.18 -17.75
N SER A 79 -11.56 3.12 -18.22
CA SER A 79 -12.34 1.87 -18.24
C SER A 79 -11.67 0.79 -19.07
N ASN A 80 -11.51 -0.40 -18.47
CA ASN A 80 -10.90 -1.57 -19.08
C ASN A 80 -9.45 -1.38 -19.56
N LEU A 81 -8.73 -0.39 -18.99
CA LEU A 81 -7.33 -0.12 -19.35
C LEU A 81 -6.51 0.26 -18.12
N VAL A 82 -5.47 -0.53 -17.86
CA VAL A 82 -4.37 -0.16 -16.98
C VAL A 82 -3.16 0.14 -17.87
N SER A 83 -2.68 1.38 -17.87
CA SER A 83 -1.49 1.77 -18.63
C SER A 83 -0.21 1.39 -17.87
N VAL A 84 0.82 1.01 -18.65
CA VAL A 84 2.16 0.70 -18.16
C VAL A 84 3.10 1.76 -18.75
N ASN A 85 3.96 2.37 -17.91
CA ASN A 85 4.87 3.46 -18.28
C ASN A 85 4.22 4.76 -18.80
N ASN A 86 2.89 4.87 -18.78
CA ASN A 86 2.16 6.10 -19.17
C ASN A 86 1.24 6.53 -18.02
N PHE A 87 1.74 7.44 -17.18
CA PHE A 87 1.00 7.99 -16.05
C PHE A 87 0.10 9.13 -16.52
N ALA A 88 -1.20 8.98 -16.31
CA ALA A 88 -2.22 9.92 -16.74
C ALA A 88 -2.15 11.23 -15.94
N TYR A 89 -2.74 12.28 -16.51
CA TYR A 89 -2.87 13.61 -15.90
C TYR A 89 -1.55 14.36 -15.61
N GLY A 90 -0.41 13.85 -16.08
CA GLY A 90 0.87 14.58 -16.12
C GLY A 90 2.00 13.85 -15.42
N SER A 91 3.12 14.54 -15.22
CA SER A 91 4.26 13.98 -14.50
C SER A 91 3.92 13.70 -13.03
N VAL A 92 4.64 12.74 -12.42
CA VAL A 92 4.59 12.50 -10.98
C VAL A 92 4.94 13.78 -10.23
N ALA A 93 4.09 14.19 -9.28
CA ALA A 93 4.31 15.34 -8.41
C ALA A 93 4.85 14.92 -7.04
N ARG A 94 4.33 13.80 -6.51
CA ARG A 94 4.74 13.20 -5.23
C ARG A 94 4.94 11.70 -5.38
N TYR A 95 5.84 11.13 -4.59
CA TYR A 95 6.06 9.68 -4.52
C TYR A 95 6.34 9.22 -3.09
N ILE A 96 6.14 7.92 -2.84
CA ILE A 96 6.53 7.20 -1.62
C ILE A 96 7.17 5.91 -2.07
N GLN A 97 8.45 5.71 -1.79
CA GLN A 97 9.08 4.41 -1.95
C GLN A 97 8.66 3.50 -0.80
N LEU A 98 8.10 2.33 -1.14
CA LEU A 98 7.64 1.34 -0.18
C LEU A 98 8.78 0.39 0.18
N ASP A 99 8.84 -0.04 1.44
CA ASP A 99 9.86 -0.96 1.91
C ASP A 99 9.47 -2.39 1.55
N ARG A 100 10.21 -3.03 0.64
CA ARG A 100 9.97 -4.43 0.24
C ARG A 100 10.04 -5.40 1.43
N LYS A 101 10.72 -5.05 2.55
CA LYS A 101 10.75 -5.87 3.78
C LYS A 101 9.41 -5.93 4.51
N LYS A 102 8.47 -5.02 4.21
CA LYS A 102 7.09 -5.02 4.73
C LYS A 102 6.10 -5.82 3.87
N VAL A 103 6.56 -6.48 2.82
CA VAL A 103 5.73 -7.30 1.92
C VAL A 103 5.71 -8.73 2.44
N TYR A 104 4.53 -9.32 2.61
CA TYR A 104 4.37 -10.71 3.04
C TYR A 104 3.98 -11.57 1.84
N MET A 105 4.99 -12.16 1.19
CA MET A 105 4.82 -13.05 0.04
C MET A 105 4.89 -14.52 0.46
N ILE A 106 4.23 -15.40 -0.29
CA ILE A 106 4.33 -16.84 -0.03
C ILE A 106 5.72 -17.33 -0.50
N PRO A 107 6.52 -18.00 0.36
CA PRO A 107 7.79 -18.56 -0.06
C PRO A 107 7.59 -19.58 -1.19
N LYS A 108 8.49 -19.61 -2.18
CA LYS A 108 8.39 -20.46 -3.40
C LYS A 108 8.44 -21.98 -3.18
N ILE A 109 8.37 -22.48 -1.95
CA ILE A 109 8.65 -23.89 -1.62
C ILE A 109 7.39 -24.59 -1.09
N PHE A 110 6.81 -25.43 -1.95
CA PHE A 110 5.77 -26.39 -1.62
C PHE A 110 6.44 -27.64 -0.97
N PHE A 111 5.81 -28.25 0.05
CA PHE A 111 6.26 -29.45 0.81
C PHE A 111 7.59 -29.36 1.61
N GLN A 112 7.53 -29.19 2.94
CA GLN A 112 7.99 -30.17 3.97
C GLN A 112 7.73 -29.64 5.41
N PRO A 113 7.83 -30.48 6.48
CA PRO A 113 7.06 -30.25 7.71
C PRO A 113 7.81 -29.60 8.89
N PHE A 114 7.02 -28.84 9.67
CA PHE A 114 7.04 -28.74 11.14
C PHE A 114 8.32 -28.27 11.87
N VAL A 115 8.31 -27.00 12.30
CA VAL A 115 8.77 -26.59 13.65
C VAL A 115 7.76 -25.58 14.23
N LEU A 116 7.42 -25.74 15.51
CA LEU A 116 6.56 -24.83 16.27
C LEU A 116 7.40 -23.70 16.88
N GLN A 117 7.02 -22.41 16.70
CA GLN A 117 7.56 -21.32 17.50
C GLN A 117 6.45 -20.37 18.01
N LYS A 118 6.61 -19.91 19.25
CA LYS A 118 5.58 -19.23 20.06
C LYS A 118 5.48 -17.73 19.74
N PRO A 119 4.35 -17.07 20.02
CA PRO A 119 4.22 -15.62 19.88
C PRO A 119 4.98 -14.89 21.01
N SER A 120 5.64 -13.78 20.67
CA SER A 120 6.40 -12.98 21.64
C SER A 120 6.28 -11.48 21.41
N TYR A 121 5.52 -10.87 22.33
CA TYR A 121 5.49 -9.48 22.80
C TYR A 121 5.33 -8.28 21.83
N MET A 122 4.39 -7.44 22.25
CA MET A 122 4.03 -6.12 21.75
C MET A 122 5.15 -5.09 22.00
N VAL A 123 5.51 -4.28 20.99
CA VAL A 123 6.41 -3.11 21.16
C VAL A 123 5.71 -1.84 20.67
N VAL A 124 5.03 -1.14 21.59
CA VAL A 124 4.49 0.20 21.32
C VAL A 124 5.63 1.22 21.45
N ARG A 125 6.32 1.52 20.34
CA ARG A 125 7.28 2.64 20.31
C ARG A 125 6.51 3.96 20.36
N HIS A 126 6.71 4.72 21.43
CA HIS A 126 6.17 6.07 21.58
C HIS A 126 6.75 6.99 20.50
N ILE A 127 5.89 7.54 19.65
CA ILE A 127 6.23 8.64 18.75
C ILE A 127 6.02 9.94 19.52
N PHE A 128 7.13 10.55 19.96
CA PHE A 128 7.12 11.86 20.62
C PHE A 128 7.13 12.96 19.55
N ILE A 129 5.99 13.57 19.24
CA ILE A 129 5.89 14.75 18.36
C ILE A 129 5.44 15.96 19.18
N LYS A 130 6.18 17.06 19.04
CA LYS A 130 5.87 18.33 19.69
C LYS A 130 4.66 18.98 19.01
N SER A 131 3.62 19.25 19.81
CA SER A 131 2.57 20.26 19.63
C SER A 131 2.21 20.67 18.19
N PHE A 132 1.35 19.90 17.53
CA PHE A 132 0.45 20.40 16.48
C PHE A 132 -0.87 19.59 16.50
N GLN A 133 -2.00 20.27 16.24
CA GLN A 133 -3.41 19.85 16.41
C GLN A 133 -3.72 18.35 16.68
N VAL A 134 -4.27 18.08 17.87
CA VAL A 134 -4.54 16.72 18.41
C VAL A 134 -5.70 15.99 17.72
N GLU A 135 -6.71 16.69 17.20
CA GLU A 135 -7.94 16.08 16.66
C GLU A 135 -7.71 15.33 15.33
N GLU A 136 -6.93 15.89 14.40
CA GLU A 136 -6.60 15.25 13.11
C GLU A 136 -5.84 13.92 13.31
N PHE A 137 -5.05 13.83 14.38
CA PHE A 137 -4.22 12.66 14.68
C PHE A 137 -5.05 11.41 14.98
N PHE A 138 -6.23 11.57 15.60
CA PHE A 138 -7.07 10.44 15.97
C PHE A 138 -7.71 9.77 14.75
N LEU A 139 -8.11 10.56 13.75
CA LEU A 139 -8.66 10.05 12.49
C LEU A 139 -7.60 9.29 11.68
N ILE A 140 -6.37 9.81 11.64
CA ILE A 140 -5.22 9.15 11.00
C ILE A 140 -4.91 7.81 11.69
N ILE A 141 -4.86 7.77 13.02
CA ILE A 141 -4.64 6.53 13.79
C ILE A 141 -5.74 5.50 13.52
N LEU A 142 -7.01 5.92 13.43
CA LEU A 142 -8.12 5.02 13.13
C LEU A 142 -8.05 4.44 11.70
N LEU A 143 -7.64 5.24 10.70
CA LEU A 143 -7.46 4.78 9.32
C LEU A 143 -6.32 3.76 9.18
N PHE A 144 -5.22 3.93 9.91
CA PHE A 144 -4.09 3.00 9.93
C PHE A 144 -4.16 1.93 11.03
N SER A 145 -5.30 1.79 11.73
CA SER A 145 -5.58 0.69 12.66
C SER A 145 -5.88 -0.61 11.89
N HIS A 146 -4.93 -1.03 11.07
CA HIS A 146 -4.96 -2.28 10.34
C HIS A 146 -4.93 -3.46 11.30
N GLY A 147 -5.88 -4.37 11.17
CA GLY A 147 -5.78 -5.68 11.81
C GLY A 147 -4.57 -6.41 11.22
N GLN A 148 -3.52 -6.61 12.02
CA GLN A 148 -2.38 -7.43 11.61
C GLN A 148 -2.86 -8.82 11.25
N CYS A 149 -2.63 -9.20 9.99
CA CYS A 149 -3.07 -10.46 9.43
C CYS A 149 -2.02 -11.54 9.69
N CYS A 150 -2.50 -12.74 9.95
CA CYS A 150 -1.66 -13.90 10.25
C CYS A 150 -1.10 -14.50 8.95
N PHE A 151 0.20 -14.30 8.72
CA PHE A 151 0.97 -14.88 7.63
C PHE A 151 1.98 -15.92 8.18
N PRO A 152 1.53 -17.12 8.56
CA PRO A 152 2.45 -18.20 8.92
C PRO A 152 3.15 -18.75 7.68
N ALA A 153 4.32 -19.36 7.87
CA ALA A 153 5.11 -19.96 6.80
C ALA A 153 4.36 -21.03 5.96
N ASN A 154 3.27 -21.60 6.48
CA ASN A 154 2.39 -22.50 5.74
C ASN A 154 0.92 -22.01 5.82
N LEU A 155 0.46 -21.30 4.78
CA LEU A 155 -0.94 -20.87 4.65
C LEU A 155 -1.92 -22.06 4.53
N SER A 156 -1.51 -23.19 3.96
CA SER A 156 -2.41 -24.34 3.72
C SER A 156 -2.80 -25.09 5.01
N ALA A 157 -1.93 -25.05 6.03
CA ALA A 157 -2.19 -25.62 7.35
C ALA A 157 -2.83 -24.60 8.33
N HIS A 158 -3.04 -23.36 7.90
CA HIS A 158 -3.42 -22.26 8.78
C HIS A 158 -4.93 -22.02 8.82
N VAL A 159 -5.51 -22.17 10.01
CA VAL A 159 -6.92 -21.90 10.27
C VAL A 159 -7.07 -20.54 10.95
N CYS A 160 -7.36 -19.49 10.17
CA CYS A 160 -7.84 -18.21 10.69
C CYS A 160 -9.24 -17.88 10.18
N LYS A 161 -9.94 -17.01 10.92
CA LYS A 161 -11.30 -16.54 10.59
C LYS A 161 -11.38 -15.77 9.25
N ARG A 162 -10.24 -15.40 8.66
CA ARG A 162 -10.11 -14.64 7.41
C ARG A 162 -9.36 -15.40 6.31
N SER A 163 -9.19 -16.73 6.44
CA SER A 163 -8.31 -17.52 5.57
C SER A 163 -8.60 -17.37 4.07
N TYR A 164 -9.88 -17.26 3.69
CA TYR A 164 -10.29 -17.02 2.31
C TYR A 164 -9.68 -15.74 1.70
N ASN A 165 -9.70 -14.62 2.43
CA ASN A 165 -9.10 -13.35 1.99
C ASN A 165 -7.57 -13.45 1.81
N HIS A 166 -6.90 -14.28 2.63
CA HIS A 166 -5.46 -14.49 2.50
C HIS A 166 -5.15 -15.26 1.21
N THR A 167 -5.97 -16.26 0.86
CA THR A 167 -5.84 -17.05 -0.37
C THR A 167 -6.21 -16.25 -1.63
N GLU A 168 -7.27 -15.44 -1.61
CA GLU A 168 -7.72 -14.67 -2.77
C GLU A 168 -6.77 -13.51 -3.12
N VAL A 169 -6.17 -12.89 -2.09
CA VAL A 169 -5.43 -11.64 -2.25
C VAL A 169 -3.94 -11.83 -1.99
N GLY A 170 -3.54 -12.31 -0.81
CA GLY A 170 -2.14 -12.42 -0.36
C GLY A 170 -1.34 -13.62 -0.90
N THR A 171 -1.64 -14.10 -2.11
CA THR A 171 -0.98 -15.27 -2.74
C THR A 171 0.17 -14.92 -3.69
N ALA A 172 0.54 -13.64 -3.80
CA ALA A 172 1.58 -13.20 -4.72
C ALA A 172 2.97 -13.76 -4.37
N ILE A 173 3.73 -14.10 -5.41
CA ILE A 173 5.05 -14.76 -5.31
C ILE A 173 6.21 -13.75 -5.42
N SER A 174 5.94 -12.58 -6.00
CA SER A 174 6.89 -11.45 -6.13
C SER A 174 6.15 -10.11 -6.14
N TRP A 175 6.86 -9.00 -6.01
CA TRP A 175 6.28 -7.66 -6.09
C TRP A 175 5.54 -7.45 -7.43
N ASP A 176 6.24 -7.67 -8.54
CA ASP A 176 5.67 -7.50 -9.88
C ASP A 176 4.53 -8.49 -10.15
N ASP A 177 4.58 -9.72 -9.63
CA ASP A 177 3.47 -10.69 -9.73
C ASP A 177 2.19 -10.23 -9.00
N ALA A 178 2.33 -9.61 -7.82
CA ALA A 178 1.21 -8.99 -7.10
C ALA A 178 0.57 -7.86 -7.93
N LEU A 179 1.42 -7.00 -8.50
CA LEU A 179 0.99 -5.86 -9.32
C LEU A 179 0.33 -6.30 -10.63
N GLN A 180 0.91 -7.29 -11.32
CA GLN A 180 0.35 -7.88 -12.55
C GLN A 180 -0.97 -8.60 -12.29
N SER A 181 -1.12 -9.23 -11.11
CA SER A 181 -2.40 -9.80 -10.67
C SER A 181 -3.46 -8.74 -10.39
N GLY A 182 -3.07 -7.60 -9.78
CA GLY A 182 -3.94 -6.43 -9.65
C GLY A 182 -4.34 -5.84 -11.01
N LEU A 183 -3.40 -5.72 -11.94
CA LEU A 183 -3.63 -5.25 -13.31
C LEU A 183 -4.67 -6.12 -14.03
N ARG A 184 -4.51 -7.45 -13.99
CA ARG A 184 -5.46 -8.41 -14.58
C ARG A 184 -6.85 -8.35 -13.94
N HIS A 185 -6.95 -7.98 -12.66
CA HIS A 185 -8.24 -7.77 -12.00
C HIS A 185 -8.94 -6.48 -12.47
N PHE A 186 -8.19 -5.40 -12.71
CA PHE A 186 -8.72 -4.09 -13.08
C PHE A 186 -8.89 -3.87 -14.59
N GLN A 187 -8.20 -4.62 -15.46
CA GLN A 187 -8.31 -4.51 -16.92
C GLN A 187 -9.73 -4.82 -17.49
N HIS A 188 -10.64 -5.35 -16.66
CA HIS A 188 -12.04 -5.61 -17.01
C HIS A 188 -13.04 -4.81 -16.15
N LYS A 189 -12.57 -3.78 -15.44
CA LYS A 189 -13.38 -2.90 -14.61
C LYS A 189 -13.64 -1.58 -15.35
N PHE A 190 -14.85 -1.07 -15.24
CA PHE A 190 -15.17 0.29 -15.65
C PHE A 190 -14.62 1.28 -14.62
N TYR A 191 -13.92 2.31 -15.08
CA TYR A 191 -13.38 3.35 -14.22
C TYR A 191 -14.50 4.28 -13.78
N ASN A 192 -14.60 4.50 -12.47
CA ASN A 192 -15.51 5.47 -11.87
C ASN A 192 -14.80 6.17 -10.70
N LEU A 193 -14.71 7.49 -10.77
CA LEU A 193 -14.01 8.33 -9.79
C LEU A 193 -14.42 8.05 -8.33
N PHE A 194 -15.67 7.69 -8.09
CA PHE A 194 -16.26 7.54 -6.75
C PHE A 194 -16.36 6.10 -6.24
N THR A 195 -16.26 5.09 -7.10
CA THR A 195 -16.50 3.67 -6.74
C THR A 195 -15.48 2.68 -7.28
N CYS A 196 -14.77 2.97 -8.37
CA CYS A 196 -13.76 2.05 -8.91
C CYS A 196 -12.68 2.88 -9.60
N ASN A 197 -11.72 3.37 -8.81
CA ASN A 197 -10.77 4.39 -9.22
C ASN A 197 -9.32 3.93 -9.05
N CYS A 198 -8.37 4.83 -9.30
CA CYS A 198 -6.95 4.58 -9.15
C CYS A 198 -6.54 4.21 -7.70
N HIS A 199 -7.21 4.75 -6.68
CA HIS A 199 -6.93 4.39 -5.29
C HIS A 199 -7.38 2.95 -5.00
N SER A 200 -8.54 2.51 -5.54
CA SER A 200 -9.00 1.12 -5.47
C SER A 200 -7.98 0.16 -6.06
N PHE A 201 -7.43 0.50 -7.23
CA PHE A 201 -6.39 -0.28 -7.89
C PHE A 201 -5.12 -0.39 -7.04
N VAL A 202 -4.62 0.73 -6.50
CA VAL A 202 -3.44 0.72 -5.63
C VAL A 202 -3.71 -0.03 -4.32
N SER A 203 -4.88 0.11 -3.68
CA SER A 203 -5.22 -0.67 -2.49
C SER A 203 -5.34 -2.17 -2.78
N ASN A 204 -5.88 -2.57 -3.94
CA ASN A 204 -5.89 -3.97 -4.35
C ASN A 204 -4.46 -4.52 -4.46
N CYS A 205 -3.55 -3.76 -5.08
CA CYS A 205 -2.14 -4.12 -5.19
C CYS A 205 -1.47 -4.25 -3.81
N LEU A 206 -1.67 -3.31 -2.88
CA LEU A 206 -1.11 -3.41 -1.52
C LEU A 206 -1.69 -4.59 -0.74
N ASN A 207 -2.97 -4.90 -0.90
CA ASN A 207 -3.57 -6.09 -0.30
C ASN A 207 -2.99 -7.38 -0.89
N ARG A 208 -2.61 -7.39 -2.19
CA ARG A 208 -1.95 -8.55 -2.81
C ARG A 208 -0.51 -8.76 -2.36
N LEU A 209 0.17 -7.66 -2.06
CA LEU A 209 1.47 -7.60 -1.40
C LEU A 209 1.38 -7.91 0.11
N ALA A 210 0.17 -8.01 0.67
CA ALA A 210 -0.09 -8.05 2.11
C ALA A 210 0.72 -7.00 2.89
N TYR A 211 0.84 -5.79 2.31
CA TYR A 211 1.83 -4.80 2.72
C TYR A 211 1.60 -4.32 4.16
N ASP A 212 2.68 -4.24 4.91
CA ASP A 212 2.74 -4.00 6.36
C ASP A 212 1.90 -4.99 7.19
N GLY A 213 1.74 -6.21 6.68
CA GLY A 213 1.01 -7.29 7.33
C GLY A 213 -0.52 -7.12 7.26
N SER A 214 -1.05 -6.38 6.28
CA SER A 214 -2.50 -6.18 6.13
C SER A 214 -3.02 -6.45 4.72
N VAL A 215 -4.24 -6.99 4.66
CA VAL A 215 -5.07 -7.15 3.45
C VAL A 215 -6.33 -6.27 3.49
N GLU A 216 -6.33 -5.24 4.34
CA GLU A 216 -7.46 -4.31 4.54
C GLU A 216 -7.12 -2.85 4.11
N TRP A 217 -6.14 -2.66 3.22
CA TRP A 217 -5.92 -1.40 2.52
C TRP A 217 -7.16 -1.02 1.71
N ASN A 218 -7.51 0.25 1.77
CA ASN A 218 -8.67 0.85 1.10
C ASN A 218 -8.30 2.26 0.59
N VAL A 219 -9.20 2.88 -0.17
CA VAL A 219 -8.96 4.16 -0.84
C VAL A 219 -8.58 5.31 0.08
N LEU A 220 -9.10 5.36 1.32
CA LEU A 220 -8.78 6.40 2.31
C LEU A 220 -7.34 6.24 2.82
N ASN A 221 -6.94 5.00 3.09
CA ASN A 221 -5.59 4.70 3.58
C ASN A 221 -4.53 5.06 2.54
N ILE A 222 -4.80 4.81 1.26
CA ILE A 222 -3.93 5.27 0.15
C ILE A 222 -3.89 6.80 0.09
N ALA A 223 -5.03 7.48 0.15
CA ALA A 223 -5.09 8.93 0.07
C ALA A 223 -4.31 9.61 1.21
N VAL A 224 -4.49 9.15 2.46
CA VAL A 224 -3.77 9.69 3.62
C VAL A 224 -2.28 9.32 3.59
N LEU A 225 -1.92 8.09 3.20
CA LEU A 225 -0.52 7.67 3.06
C LEU A 225 0.20 8.62 2.09
N VAL A 226 -0.33 8.78 0.88
CA VAL A 226 0.20 9.66 -0.17
C VAL A 226 0.25 11.11 0.28
N TRP A 227 -0.79 11.61 0.94
CA TRP A 227 -0.85 13.02 1.32
C TRP A 227 0.09 13.39 2.47
N LEU A 228 0.27 12.52 3.47
CA LEU A 228 1.10 12.80 4.64
C LEU A 228 2.56 12.36 4.47
N HIS A 229 2.81 11.22 3.83
CA HIS A 229 4.17 10.66 3.69
C HIS A 229 4.79 10.89 2.30
N GLY A 230 4.03 11.42 1.32
CA GLY A 230 4.52 11.68 -0.03
C GLY A 230 5.63 12.73 -0.10
N GLN A 231 6.80 12.34 -0.59
CA GLN A 231 7.88 13.26 -0.92
C GLN A 231 7.58 13.97 -2.25
N TRP A 232 7.88 15.26 -2.35
CA TRP A 232 7.77 16.00 -3.61
C TRP A 232 8.93 15.66 -4.53
N VAL A 233 8.66 15.45 -5.82
CA VAL A 233 9.70 15.21 -6.83
C VAL A 233 10.66 16.38 -6.92
N ASP A 234 10.12 17.61 -6.97
CA ASP A 234 10.88 18.84 -7.13
C ASP A 234 10.02 20.08 -6.79
N LYS A 235 10.62 21.28 -6.81
CA LYS A 235 9.92 22.54 -6.49
C LYS A 235 8.86 22.92 -7.54
N MET A 236 9.07 22.62 -8.82
CA MET A 236 8.10 22.88 -9.88
C MET A 236 6.86 21.99 -9.72
N SER A 237 7.02 20.75 -9.24
CA SER A 237 5.89 19.89 -8.88
C SER A 237 5.01 20.49 -7.78
N VAL A 238 5.60 21.12 -6.75
CA VAL A 238 4.84 21.86 -5.71
C VAL A 238 4.04 23.01 -6.36
N VAL A 239 4.70 23.84 -7.17
CA VAL A 239 4.05 24.99 -7.84
C VAL A 239 2.91 24.51 -8.74
N ARG A 240 3.14 23.48 -9.57
CA ARG A 240 2.12 22.89 -10.46
C ARG A 240 0.90 22.36 -9.71
N SER A 241 1.09 21.78 -8.52
CA SER A 241 -0.02 21.27 -7.70
C SER A 241 -0.88 22.36 -7.07
N PHE A 242 -0.28 23.42 -6.52
CA PHE A 242 -1.02 24.42 -5.76
C PHE A 242 -1.40 25.70 -6.54
N PHE A 243 -0.66 26.07 -7.58
CA PHE A 243 -0.90 27.31 -8.33
C PHE A 243 -2.32 27.41 -8.95
N PRO A 244 -2.91 26.35 -9.54
CA PRO A 244 -4.28 26.41 -10.03
C PRO A 244 -5.30 26.63 -8.92
N PHE A 245 -5.15 25.94 -7.78
CA PHE A 245 -6.01 26.10 -6.61
C PHE A 245 -5.94 27.52 -6.03
N LEU A 246 -4.74 28.08 -5.89
CA LEU A 246 -4.55 29.46 -5.44
C LEU A 246 -5.20 30.45 -6.42
N THR A 247 -5.05 30.25 -7.72
CA THR A 247 -5.64 31.12 -8.76
C THR A 247 -7.17 31.09 -8.70
N VAL A 248 -7.78 29.90 -8.66
CA VAL A 248 -9.23 29.74 -8.54
C VAL A 248 -9.75 30.30 -7.21
N THR A 249 -9.01 30.10 -6.11
CA THR A 249 -9.35 30.67 -4.80
C THR A 249 -9.34 32.20 -4.81
N CYS A 250 -8.30 32.81 -5.37
CA CYS A 250 -8.23 34.28 -5.50
C CYS A 250 -9.38 34.83 -6.35
N ILE A 251 -9.65 34.24 -7.52
CA ILE A 251 -10.75 34.67 -8.40
C ILE A 251 -12.11 34.51 -7.70
N GLY A 252 -12.35 33.36 -7.05
CA GLY A 252 -13.59 33.09 -6.34
C GLY A 252 -13.84 34.02 -5.15
N ILE A 253 -12.80 34.35 -4.38
CA ILE A 253 -12.88 35.38 -3.31
C ILE A 253 -13.16 36.76 -3.91
N LEU A 254 -12.52 37.14 -5.02
CA LEU A 254 -12.78 38.44 -5.67
C LEU A 254 -14.22 38.56 -6.21
N MET A 255 -14.80 37.47 -6.70
CA MET A 255 -16.15 37.47 -7.30
C MET A 255 -17.29 37.26 -6.28
N ALA A 256 -17.09 36.44 -5.25
CA ALA A 256 -18.14 35.99 -4.34
C ALA A 256 -17.74 36.03 -2.84
N GLY A 257 -16.56 36.55 -2.52
CA GLY A 257 -16.09 36.74 -1.14
C GLY A 257 -16.05 35.44 -0.34
N TRP A 258 -16.38 35.53 0.96
CA TRP A 258 -16.39 34.40 1.88
C TRP A 258 -17.37 33.28 1.50
N SER A 259 -18.42 33.58 0.72
CA SER A 259 -19.37 32.55 0.28
C SER A 259 -18.72 31.50 -0.62
N PHE A 260 -17.70 31.89 -1.39
CA PHE A 260 -16.90 30.97 -2.20
C PHE A 260 -16.10 29.97 -1.34
N LEU A 261 -15.48 30.45 -0.25
CA LEU A 261 -14.74 29.61 0.70
C LEU A 261 -15.67 28.61 1.39
N ILE A 262 -16.87 29.04 1.78
CA ILE A 262 -17.91 28.16 2.33
C ILE A 262 -18.32 27.09 1.30
N GLY A 263 -18.48 27.47 0.03
CA GLY A 263 -18.77 26.54 -1.07
C GLY A 263 -17.67 25.49 -1.28
N MET A 264 -16.40 25.90 -1.29
CA MET A 264 -15.27 24.96 -1.40
C MET A 264 -15.14 24.03 -0.19
N ALA A 265 -15.38 24.54 1.02
CA ALA A 265 -15.39 23.74 2.24
C ALA A 265 -16.54 22.72 2.23
N ALA A 266 -17.75 23.12 1.81
CA ALA A 266 -18.88 22.22 1.66
C ALA A 266 -18.62 21.14 0.60
N PHE A 267 -18.09 21.51 -0.57
CA PHE A 267 -17.68 20.56 -1.62
C PHE A 267 -16.65 19.54 -1.11
N SER A 268 -15.61 20.02 -0.43
CA SER A 268 -14.57 19.19 0.20
C SER A 268 -15.18 18.19 1.21
N SER A 269 -15.99 18.68 2.14
CA SER A 269 -16.61 17.87 3.19
C SER A 269 -17.60 16.83 2.63
N LEU A 270 -18.37 17.18 1.59
CA LEU A 270 -19.27 16.22 0.93
C LEU A 270 -18.49 15.12 0.20
N LEU A 271 -17.38 15.47 -0.46
CA LEU A 271 -16.55 14.50 -1.19
C LEU A 271 -15.82 13.56 -0.23
N ILE A 272 -15.18 14.07 0.83
CA ILE A 272 -14.56 13.24 1.87
C ILE A 272 -15.63 12.40 2.57
N GLY A 273 -16.77 13.01 2.94
CA GLY A 273 -17.89 12.34 3.58
C GLY A 273 -18.45 11.17 2.77
N TRP A 274 -18.52 11.29 1.43
CA TRP A 274 -18.89 10.19 0.54
C TRP A 274 -17.93 9.00 0.66
N PHE A 275 -16.61 9.22 0.57
CA PHE A 275 -15.63 8.12 0.67
C PHE A 275 -15.61 7.49 2.07
N VAL A 276 -15.71 8.29 3.14
CA VAL A 276 -15.82 7.77 4.51
C VAL A 276 -17.10 6.95 4.68
N LEU A 277 -18.25 7.45 4.24
CA LEU A 277 -19.53 6.75 4.35
C LEU A 277 -19.53 5.44 3.55
N THR A 278 -19.02 5.44 2.31
CA THR A 278 -18.98 4.24 1.46
C THR A 278 -18.03 3.19 2.00
N VAL A 279 -16.80 3.54 2.37
CA VAL A 279 -15.80 2.60 2.92
C VAL A 279 -16.24 2.02 4.27
N CYS A 280 -16.79 2.85 5.17
CA CYS A 280 -17.17 2.40 6.51
C CYS A 280 -18.53 1.67 6.56
N CYS A 281 -19.53 2.16 5.81
CA CYS A 281 -20.92 1.69 5.93
C CYS A 281 -21.39 0.82 4.76
N PHE A 282 -20.77 0.91 3.57
CA PHE A 282 -21.24 0.23 2.34
C PHE A 282 -20.14 -0.65 1.72
N LYS A 283 -19.71 -1.69 2.45
CA LYS A 283 -18.75 -2.69 1.97
C LYS A 283 -19.19 -3.28 0.63
N GLY A 284 -18.29 -3.23 -0.37
CA GLY A 284 -18.54 -3.72 -1.72
C GLY A 284 -19.08 -2.69 -2.72
N VAL A 285 -19.37 -1.45 -2.30
CA VAL A 285 -19.67 -0.33 -3.24
C VAL A 285 -18.41 0.23 -3.87
N VAL A 286 -17.28 0.18 -3.15
CA VAL A 286 -15.96 0.57 -3.65
C VAL A 286 -15.16 -0.68 -4.02
N CYS A 287 -14.51 -0.68 -5.19
CA CYS A 287 -13.49 -1.64 -5.60
C CYS A 287 -12.25 -1.59 -4.69
#